data_AF-A0AAN6IJZ8-F1
#
_entry.id   AF-A0AAN6IJZ8-F1
#
_cell.length_a   1.000
_cell.length_b   1.000
_cell.length_c   1.000
_cell.angle_alpha   90.00
_cell.angle_beta   90.00
_cell.angle_gamma   90.00
#
_symmetry.space_group_name_H-M   'P 1'
#
loop_
_entity.id
_entity.type
_entity.pdbx_description
1 polymer ?
#
loop_
_entity_poly.entity_id
_entity_poly.type
_entity_poly.pdbx_seq_one_letter_code
_entity_poly.pdbx_strand_id
1 'polypeptide(L)'
;MPNVTRLKLESATEDDVMVDFLAEIAFLYRRNMQKFECLVKGYLPQLHDAEKLKHIDMSLCNWEFIPGQSIYPSSLKYLRMRAINVKFDWSIFSSATQPHNACFDQLRSLNLYGNIREYSKRMFNEEITLALEFPALEFLTIRYIRLTPKHIKSIMLGPLNQLEFSGYSFDALCFVKHKHTRLKKLTLNFERGLEHDDAKFVTNSNFIFSNTSKIANVNCNI
;
A
#
# COMPACT_ATOMS: atom_id res chain seq x y z
N MET A 1 -1.60 -32.28 9.49
CA MET A 1 -0.73 -31.10 9.31
C MET A 1 -0.83 -30.20 10.52
N PRO A 2 0.27 -29.60 11.01
CA PRO A 2 0.24 -28.71 12.17
C PRO A 2 -0.62 -27.46 11.92
N ASN A 3 -1.28 -26.97 12.97
CA ASN A 3 -2.17 -25.80 12.91
C ASN A 3 -1.36 -24.50 13.00
N VAL A 4 -0.69 -24.15 11.90
CA VAL A 4 0.09 -22.90 11.81
C VAL A 4 -0.85 -21.73 11.56
N THR A 5 -1.01 -20.87 12.56
CA THR A 5 -1.88 -19.67 12.49
C THR A 5 -1.11 -18.38 12.20
N ARG A 6 0.21 -18.41 12.38
CA ARG A 6 1.11 -17.30 12.09
C ARG A 6 2.33 -17.84 11.38
N LEU A 7 2.68 -17.24 10.25
CA LEU A 7 3.89 -17.58 9.50
C LEU A 7 4.69 -16.31 9.27
N LYS A 8 5.97 -16.37 9.64
CA LYS A 8 6.95 -15.32 9.41
C LYS A 8 8.10 -15.91 8.61
N LEU A 9 8.37 -15.34 7.45
CA LEU A 9 9.42 -15.74 6.54
C LEU A 9 10.44 -14.61 6.46
N GLU A 10 11.67 -14.93 6.83
CA GLU A 10 12.81 -14.03 6.82
C GLU A 10 13.99 -14.80 6.23
N SER A 11 14.70 -14.17 5.30
CA SER A 11 15.95 -14.70 4.77
C SER A 11 16.97 -13.57 4.74
N ALA A 12 18.18 -13.90 5.17
CA ALA A 12 19.33 -13.01 5.02
C ALA A 12 19.96 -13.13 3.61
N THR A 13 19.63 -14.20 2.87
CA THR A 13 20.15 -14.47 1.53
C THR A 13 19.08 -14.23 0.47
N GLU A 14 19.53 -13.81 -0.71
CA GLU A 14 18.71 -13.55 -1.90
C GLU A 14 18.75 -14.75 -2.85
N ASP A 15 18.92 -15.96 -2.31
CA ASP A 15 19.02 -17.19 -3.09
C ASP A 15 17.62 -17.62 -3.57
N ASP A 16 17.43 -17.68 -4.89
CA ASP A 16 16.14 -18.03 -5.52
C ASP A 16 15.56 -19.36 -5.00
N VAL A 17 16.40 -20.35 -4.70
CA VAL A 17 15.96 -21.65 -4.17
C VAL A 17 15.32 -21.48 -2.79
N MET A 18 15.88 -20.60 -1.97
CA MET A 18 15.31 -20.29 -0.66
C MET A 18 13.99 -19.55 -0.79
N VAL A 19 13.85 -18.66 -1.77
CA VAL A 19 12.59 -17.94 -2.02
C VAL A 19 11.49 -18.93 -2.43
N ASP A 20 11.78 -19.83 -3.37
CA ASP A 20 10.89 -20.91 -3.85
C ASP A 20 10.40 -21.76 -2.69
N PHE A 21 11.32 -22.27 -1.88
CA PHE A 21 11.00 -23.07 -0.70
C PHE A 21 10.11 -22.32 0.31
N LEU A 22 10.42 -21.05 0.58
CA LEU A 22 9.70 -20.26 1.57
C LEU A 22 8.24 -20.01 1.16
N ALA A 23 7.97 -19.79 -0.11
CA ALA A 23 6.61 -19.56 -0.54
C ALA A 23 5.83 -20.86 -0.89
N GLU A 24 6.51 -21.99 -1.11
CA GLU A 24 5.88 -23.31 -0.95
C GLU A 24 5.40 -23.54 0.49
N ILE A 25 6.21 -23.21 1.50
CA ILE A 25 5.81 -23.28 2.92
C ILE A 25 4.57 -22.40 3.16
N ALA A 26 4.56 -21.16 2.67
CA ALA A 26 3.40 -20.28 2.83
C ALA A 26 2.16 -20.85 2.14
N PHE A 27 2.30 -21.41 0.94
CA PHE A 27 1.22 -22.08 0.25
C PHE A 27 0.68 -23.25 1.08
N LEU A 28 1.53 -24.12 1.63
CA LEU A 28 1.11 -25.27 2.43
C LEU A 28 0.28 -24.88 3.66
N TYR A 29 0.60 -23.78 4.32
CA TYR A 29 -0.07 -23.35 5.56
C TYR A 29 -1.21 -22.33 5.37
N ARG A 30 -1.42 -21.81 4.15
CA ARG A 30 -2.33 -20.68 3.86
C ARG A 30 -3.75 -20.81 4.39
N ARG A 31 -4.33 -22.02 4.38
CA ARG A 31 -5.74 -22.26 4.78
C ARG A 31 -6.01 -22.07 6.28
N ASN A 32 -4.98 -22.19 7.12
CA ASN A 32 -5.11 -22.02 8.57
C ASN A 32 -4.45 -20.73 9.09
N MET A 33 -3.68 -20.07 8.22
CA MET A 33 -2.94 -18.87 8.54
C MET A 33 -3.87 -17.66 8.77
N GLN A 34 -3.63 -16.94 9.86
CA GLN A 34 -4.30 -15.68 10.20
C GLN A 34 -3.39 -14.47 10.04
N LYS A 35 -2.07 -14.66 10.19
CA LYS A 35 -1.05 -13.63 10.03
C LYS A 35 0.09 -14.15 9.16
N PHE A 36 0.43 -13.38 8.14
CA PHE A 36 1.56 -13.64 7.24
C PHE A 36 2.52 -12.47 7.26
N GLU A 37 3.79 -12.75 7.49
CA GLU A 37 4.88 -11.77 7.45
C GLU A 37 5.96 -12.30 6.51
N CYS A 38 6.28 -11.58 5.44
CA CYS A 38 7.32 -11.96 4.49
C CYS A 38 8.28 -10.80 4.28
N LEU A 39 9.50 -10.93 4.80
CA LEU A 39 10.55 -9.91 4.68
C LEU A 39 11.69 -10.36 3.77
N VAL A 40 11.44 -11.40 2.98
CA VAL A 40 12.39 -11.98 2.03
C VAL A 40 12.29 -11.21 0.71
N LYS A 41 13.41 -11.06 0.00
CA LYS A 41 13.40 -10.56 -1.38
C LYS A 41 12.91 -11.65 -2.31
N GLY A 42 11.97 -11.36 -3.21
CA GLY A 42 11.46 -12.32 -4.17
C GLY A 42 9.95 -12.34 -4.27
N TYR A 43 9.39 -13.49 -4.65
CA TYR A 43 7.98 -13.62 -5.03
C TYR A 43 7.02 -13.70 -3.83
N LEU A 44 5.74 -13.29 -3.99
CA LEU A 44 4.73 -13.61 -2.99
C LEU A 44 4.10 -14.98 -3.25
N PRO A 45 3.87 -15.77 -2.20
CA PRO A 45 3.07 -16.96 -2.31
C PRO A 45 1.67 -16.64 -2.83
N GLN A 46 1.07 -17.60 -3.53
CA GLN A 46 -0.34 -17.53 -3.88
C GLN A 46 -1.19 -17.67 -2.61
N LEU A 47 -1.99 -16.65 -2.30
CA LEU A 47 -2.78 -16.57 -1.07
C LEU A 47 -4.28 -16.34 -1.32
N HIS A 48 -4.76 -16.63 -2.54
CA HIS A 48 -6.14 -16.35 -2.97
C HIS A 48 -7.21 -17.13 -2.19
N ASP A 49 -6.92 -18.33 -1.69
CA ASP A 49 -7.83 -19.18 -0.88
C ASP A 49 -7.49 -19.12 0.62
N ALA A 50 -6.73 -18.12 1.07
CA ALA A 50 -6.38 -17.93 2.48
C ALA A 50 -7.52 -17.25 3.27
N GLU A 51 -8.68 -17.91 3.36
CA GLU A 51 -9.93 -17.34 3.91
C GLU A 51 -9.82 -16.83 5.35
N LYS A 52 -8.86 -17.32 6.14
CA LYS A 52 -8.64 -16.91 7.53
C LYS A 52 -7.61 -15.78 7.69
N LEU A 53 -6.94 -15.39 6.60
CA LEU A 53 -5.81 -14.48 6.62
C LEU A 53 -6.26 -13.03 6.82
N LYS A 54 -6.03 -12.52 8.03
CA LYS A 54 -6.47 -11.19 8.46
C LYS A 54 -5.38 -10.14 8.36
N HIS A 55 -4.11 -10.55 8.32
CA HIS A 55 -2.98 -9.64 8.41
C HIS A 55 -1.87 -10.10 7.48
N ILE A 56 -1.46 -9.21 6.59
CA ILE A 56 -0.29 -9.40 5.74
C ILE A 56 0.67 -8.23 5.94
N ASP A 57 1.93 -8.56 6.19
CA ASP A 57 3.04 -7.64 6.20
C ASP A 57 4.15 -8.16 5.27
N MET A 58 4.42 -7.46 4.17
CA MET A 58 5.33 -7.91 3.11
C MET A 58 6.35 -6.85 2.71
N SER A 59 7.56 -7.28 2.33
CA SER A 59 8.55 -6.46 1.64
C SER A 59 8.63 -6.89 0.18
N LEU A 60 8.67 -5.93 -0.75
CA LEU A 60 8.62 -6.13 -2.21
C LEU A 60 9.91 -5.68 -2.88
N CYS A 61 11.00 -5.69 -2.11
CA CYS A 61 12.33 -5.39 -2.60
C CYS A 61 12.67 -6.33 -3.77
N ASN A 62 12.91 -5.78 -4.96
CA ASN A 62 13.23 -6.51 -6.19
C ASN A 62 12.13 -7.46 -6.69
N TRP A 63 10.87 -7.08 -6.49
CA TRP A 63 9.74 -7.80 -7.03
C TRP A 63 9.72 -7.81 -8.57
N GLU A 64 9.57 -9.00 -9.16
CA GLU A 64 9.10 -9.20 -10.53
C GLU A 64 7.72 -9.86 -10.52
N PHE A 65 6.80 -9.35 -11.35
CA PHE A 65 5.46 -9.91 -11.46
C PHE A 65 5.51 -11.30 -12.12
N ILE A 66 4.99 -12.31 -11.43
CA ILE A 66 4.82 -13.65 -11.99
C ILE A 66 3.35 -13.82 -12.39
N PRO A 67 3.05 -14.10 -13.67
CA PRO A 67 1.69 -14.32 -14.14
C PRO A 67 0.94 -15.38 -13.31
N GLY A 68 -0.31 -15.08 -12.94
CA GLY A 68 -1.17 -15.98 -12.16
C GLY A 68 -1.02 -15.86 -10.64
N GLN A 69 -0.15 -14.99 -10.13
CA GLN A 69 -0.12 -14.68 -8.70
C GLN A 69 -1.29 -13.78 -8.29
N SER A 70 -1.98 -14.18 -7.23
CA SER A 70 -3.09 -13.41 -6.64
C SER A 70 -3.05 -13.46 -5.11
N ILE A 71 -3.27 -12.28 -4.52
CA ILE A 71 -3.25 -12.04 -3.08
C ILE A 71 -4.50 -11.28 -2.71
N TYR A 72 -5.60 -12.00 -2.69
CA TYR A 72 -6.91 -11.41 -2.42
C TYR A 72 -7.69 -12.19 -1.35
N PRO A 73 -7.18 -12.26 -0.10
CA PRO A 73 -7.94 -12.88 0.99
C PRO A 73 -9.10 -11.97 1.41
N SER A 74 -10.33 -12.48 1.32
CA SER A 74 -11.57 -11.74 1.63
C SER A 74 -11.69 -11.30 3.10
N SER A 75 -10.94 -11.94 4.01
CA SER A 75 -10.92 -11.60 5.44
C SER A 75 -9.81 -10.63 5.84
N LEU A 76 -9.07 -10.08 4.87
CA LEU A 76 -7.94 -9.18 5.13
C LEU A 76 -8.40 -7.91 5.83
N LYS A 77 -7.82 -7.63 6.99
CA LYS A 77 -8.03 -6.39 7.77
C LYS A 77 -6.79 -5.52 7.78
N TYR A 78 -5.66 -6.20 7.81
CA TYR A 78 -4.27 -5.80 7.83
C TYR A 78 -3.52 -5.83 6.48
N LEU A 79 -3.13 -4.73 5.84
CA LEU A 79 -2.14 -4.80 4.75
C LEU A 79 -1.01 -3.79 4.94
N ARG A 80 0.22 -4.32 4.95
CA ARG A 80 1.45 -3.54 4.84
C ARG A 80 2.33 -4.06 3.72
N MET A 81 2.80 -3.16 2.87
CA MET A 81 3.71 -3.43 1.76
C MET A 81 4.89 -2.45 1.81
N ARG A 82 6.12 -2.98 1.86
CA ARG A 82 7.35 -2.18 1.89
C ARG A 82 8.12 -2.29 0.59
N ALA A 83 8.91 -1.25 0.30
CA ALA A 83 9.75 -1.15 -0.89
C ALA A 83 8.99 -1.40 -2.20
N ILE A 84 7.78 -0.88 -2.31
CA ILE A 84 7.03 -0.90 -3.57
C ILE A 84 7.83 -0.12 -4.62
N ASN A 85 8.21 -0.81 -5.70
CA ASN A 85 8.86 -0.20 -6.84
C ASN A 85 7.83 0.51 -7.73
N VAL A 86 8.28 1.48 -8.53
CA VAL A 86 7.45 2.24 -9.47
C VAL A 86 6.71 1.32 -10.44
N LYS A 87 7.36 0.22 -10.84
CA LYS A 87 6.84 -0.76 -11.79
C LYS A 87 5.90 -1.81 -11.16
N PHE A 88 5.52 -1.63 -9.89
CA PHE A 88 4.70 -2.61 -9.21
C PHE A 88 3.34 -2.80 -9.91
N ASP A 89 3.04 -4.05 -10.23
CA ASP A 89 1.77 -4.44 -10.84
C ASP A 89 0.71 -4.67 -9.76
N TRP A 90 -0.32 -3.83 -9.78
CA TRP A 90 -1.45 -3.92 -8.85
C TRP A 90 -2.42 -5.05 -9.20
N SER A 91 -2.29 -5.66 -10.39
CA SER A 91 -3.10 -6.79 -10.83
C SER A 91 -3.01 -8.01 -9.90
N ILE A 92 -1.97 -8.08 -9.06
CA ILE A 92 -1.84 -9.15 -8.04
C ILE A 92 -2.99 -9.16 -7.03
N PHE A 93 -3.72 -8.05 -6.91
CA PHE A 93 -4.91 -7.96 -6.05
C PHE A 93 -6.19 -8.34 -6.77
N SER A 94 -6.13 -8.70 -8.05
CA SER A 94 -7.28 -9.20 -8.78
C SER A 94 -7.65 -10.62 -8.29
N SER A 95 -8.95 -10.89 -8.23
CA SER A 95 -9.45 -12.25 -8.03
C SER A 95 -9.76 -12.87 -9.40
N ALA A 96 -9.66 -14.19 -9.51
CA ALA A 96 -10.04 -14.89 -10.75
C ALA A 96 -11.50 -14.58 -11.18
N THR A 97 -12.37 -14.30 -10.20
CA THR A 97 -13.79 -13.96 -10.41
C THR A 97 -14.04 -12.47 -10.73
N GLN A 98 -13.10 -11.59 -10.39
CA GLN A 98 -13.18 -10.14 -10.64
C GLN A 98 -11.79 -9.64 -11.08
N PRO A 99 -11.39 -9.92 -12.34
CA PRO A 99 -10.04 -9.64 -12.82
C PRO A 99 -9.75 -8.13 -12.96
N HIS A 100 -10.79 -7.30 -13.00
CA HIS A 100 -10.67 -5.84 -13.25
C HIS A 100 -11.00 -4.97 -12.04
N ASN A 101 -11.60 -5.54 -10.99
CA ASN A 101 -11.99 -4.84 -9.77
C ASN A 101 -11.58 -5.68 -8.56
N ALA A 102 -10.95 -5.05 -7.57
CA ALA A 102 -10.59 -5.69 -6.31
C ALA A 102 -11.13 -4.86 -5.14
N CYS A 103 -12.13 -5.37 -4.44
CA CYS A 103 -12.79 -4.74 -3.30
C CYS A 103 -12.41 -5.39 -1.96
N PHE A 104 -11.58 -4.71 -1.18
CA PHE A 104 -11.18 -5.18 0.14
C PHE A 104 -12.19 -4.77 1.20
N ASP A 105 -13.32 -5.49 1.27
CA ASP A 105 -14.48 -5.16 2.12
C ASP A 105 -14.17 -5.05 3.62
N GLN A 106 -13.15 -5.76 4.10
CA GLN A 106 -12.80 -5.80 5.52
C GLN A 106 -11.51 -5.05 5.87
N LEU A 107 -10.81 -4.50 4.87
CA LEU A 107 -9.51 -3.88 5.08
C LEU A 107 -9.67 -2.55 5.82
N ARG A 108 -9.13 -2.49 7.04
CA ARG A 108 -9.21 -1.30 7.91
C ARG A 108 -7.93 -0.49 7.92
N SER A 109 -6.79 -1.12 7.66
CA SER A 109 -5.49 -0.45 7.66
C SER A 109 -4.66 -0.86 6.46
N LEU A 110 -4.24 0.16 5.70
CA LEU A 110 -3.41 0.05 4.51
C LEU A 110 -2.13 0.86 4.72
N ASN A 111 -0.97 0.22 4.58
CA ASN A 111 0.32 0.84 4.77
C ASN A 111 1.20 0.56 3.55
N LEU A 112 1.49 1.59 2.77
CA LEU A 112 2.24 1.52 1.53
C LEU A 112 3.54 2.30 1.68
N TYR A 113 4.67 1.62 1.55
CA TYR A 113 6.00 2.24 1.60
C TYR A 113 6.75 1.95 0.31
N GLY A 114 7.08 2.99 -0.43
CA GLY A 114 7.77 2.90 -1.72
C GLY A 114 9.27 2.96 -1.57
N ASN A 115 9.95 2.65 -2.67
CA ASN A 115 11.39 2.82 -2.76
C ASN A 115 11.74 4.30 -2.96
N ILE A 116 12.31 4.94 -1.93
CA ILE A 116 12.66 6.37 -1.96
C ILE A 116 13.59 6.74 -3.13
N ARG A 117 14.50 5.83 -3.53
CA ARG A 117 15.44 6.05 -4.63
C ARG A 117 14.75 6.11 -6.00
N GLU A 118 13.65 5.39 -6.15
CA GLU A 118 12.85 5.41 -7.38
C GLU A 118 11.86 6.57 -7.37
N TYR A 119 11.26 6.84 -6.21
CA TYR A 119 10.37 7.97 -5.99
C TYR A 119 11.04 9.30 -6.34
N SER A 120 12.31 9.49 -5.97
CA SER A 120 13.07 10.70 -6.31
C SER A 120 13.38 10.85 -7.80
N LYS A 121 13.39 9.76 -8.56
CA LYS A 121 13.70 9.76 -10.00
C LYS A 121 12.49 10.11 -10.88
N ARG A 122 11.29 10.29 -10.30
CA ARG A 122 10.03 10.53 -11.03
C ARG A 122 9.79 9.51 -12.18
N MET A 123 10.28 8.29 -12.05
CA MET A 123 9.93 7.25 -13.01
C MET A 123 8.45 6.93 -12.80
N PHE A 124 7.67 6.82 -13.88
CA PHE A 124 6.23 6.60 -13.83
C PHE A 124 5.88 5.27 -14.50
N ASN A 125 4.91 4.56 -13.93
CA ASN A 125 4.17 3.56 -14.66
C ASN A 125 3.02 4.24 -15.41
N GLU A 126 2.89 3.90 -16.69
CA GLU A 126 1.70 4.16 -17.48
C GLU A 126 0.53 3.35 -16.90
N GLU A 127 -0.62 4.02 -16.81
CA GLU A 127 -1.96 3.55 -16.50
C GLU A 127 -2.13 2.18 -15.79
N ILE A 128 -2.32 2.26 -14.48
CA ILE A 128 -2.89 1.14 -13.71
C ILE A 128 -4.38 1.05 -14.05
N THR A 129 -4.79 -0.08 -14.63
CA THR A 129 -6.16 -0.35 -15.08
C THR A 129 -7.04 -0.96 -13.99
N LEU A 130 -6.45 -1.61 -12.97
CA LEU A 130 -7.21 -2.27 -11.90
C LEU A 130 -7.84 -1.24 -10.95
N ALA A 131 -9.16 -1.32 -10.78
CA ALA A 131 -9.86 -0.52 -9.77
C ALA A 131 -9.80 -1.23 -8.42
N LEU A 132 -8.99 -0.69 -7.50
CA LEU A 132 -8.97 -1.11 -6.10
C LEU A 132 -10.03 -0.35 -5.32
N GLU A 133 -10.81 -1.01 -4.47
CA GLU A 133 -11.83 -0.43 -3.58
C GLU A 133 -11.58 -0.80 -2.12
N PHE A 134 -11.77 0.19 -1.22
CA PHE A 134 -11.48 0.04 0.21
C PHE A 134 -12.60 0.60 1.10
N PRO A 135 -13.82 0.00 1.08
CA PRO A 135 -15.01 0.57 1.70
C PRO A 135 -14.96 0.62 3.24
N ALA A 136 -14.09 -0.15 3.89
CA ALA A 136 -13.92 -0.18 5.35
C ALA A 136 -12.62 0.47 5.84
N LEU A 137 -11.89 1.18 4.97
CA LEU A 137 -10.57 1.72 5.30
C LEU A 137 -10.65 2.86 6.32
N GLU A 138 -10.00 2.68 7.47
CA GLU A 138 -9.98 3.64 8.58
C GLU A 138 -8.61 4.31 8.72
N PHE A 139 -7.53 3.59 8.40
CA PHE A 139 -6.15 4.03 8.58
C PHE A 139 -5.35 3.87 7.30
N LEU A 140 -4.75 4.96 6.83
CA LEU A 140 -3.88 4.95 5.67
C LEU A 140 -2.51 5.54 6.01
N THR A 141 -1.46 4.82 5.67
CA THR A 141 -0.09 5.33 5.63
C THR A 141 0.47 5.18 4.23
N ILE A 142 0.97 6.27 3.65
CA ILE A 142 1.62 6.30 2.35
C ILE A 142 2.97 6.99 2.53
N ARG A 143 4.06 6.33 2.16
CA ARG A 143 5.40 6.93 2.15
C ARG A 143 6.09 6.66 0.83
N TYR A 144 6.55 7.72 0.16
CA TYR A 144 7.34 7.65 -1.07
C TYR A 144 6.68 6.82 -2.19
N ILE A 145 5.36 6.90 -2.28
CA ILE A 145 4.56 6.27 -3.33
C ILE A 145 3.65 7.32 -3.93
N ARG A 146 3.59 7.32 -5.25
CA ARG A 146 2.63 8.11 -6.01
C ARG A 146 1.45 7.24 -6.41
N LEU A 147 0.27 7.61 -5.97
CA LEU A 147 -0.98 6.95 -6.35
C LEU A 147 -1.64 7.69 -7.52
N THR A 148 -2.35 6.94 -8.37
CA THR A 148 -3.14 7.53 -9.46
C THR A 148 -4.39 8.22 -8.89
N PRO A 149 -5.00 9.17 -9.60
CA PRO A 149 -6.26 9.79 -9.19
C PRO A 149 -7.38 8.77 -8.91
N LYS A 150 -7.41 7.65 -9.65
CA LYS A 150 -8.40 6.57 -9.45
C LYS A 150 -8.22 5.89 -8.09
N HIS A 151 -6.99 5.53 -7.72
CA HIS A 151 -6.70 4.94 -6.41
C HIS A 151 -7.04 5.89 -5.27
N ILE A 152 -6.67 7.17 -5.43
CA ILE A 152 -6.95 8.18 -4.41
C ILE A 152 -8.46 8.34 -4.24
N LYS A 153 -9.22 8.47 -5.33
CA LYS A 153 -10.69 8.55 -5.27
C LYS A 153 -11.27 7.38 -4.48
N SER A 154 -10.84 6.15 -4.78
CA SER A 154 -11.29 4.95 -4.08
C SER A 154 -10.97 4.98 -2.57
N ILE A 155 -9.71 5.25 -2.21
CA ILE A 155 -9.26 5.38 -0.82
C ILE A 155 -10.11 6.42 -0.07
N MET A 156 -10.43 7.52 -0.74
CA MET A 156 -11.18 8.64 -0.17
C MET A 156 -12.70 8.37 -0.05
N LEU A 157 -13.24 7.30 -0.64
CA LEU A 157 -14.64 6.88 -0.45
C LEU A 157 -14.86 6.15 0.89
N GLY A 158 -13.80 5.56 1.46
CA GLY A 158 -13.87 4.84 2.73
C GLY A 158 -14.07 5.74 3.96
N PRO A 159 -14.37 5.17 5.14
CA PRO A 159 -14.51 5.87 6.41
C PRO A 159 -13.15 6.31 6.99
N LEU A 160 -12.29 6.91 6.18
CA LEU A 160 -10.90 7.21 6.55
C LEU A 160 -10.85 8.20 7.73
N ASN A 161 -10.32 7.72 8.86
CA ASN A 161 -10.21 8.46 10.11
C ASN A 161 -8.81 9.03 10.34
N GLN A 162 -7.78 8.35 9.81
CA GLN A 162 -6.38 8.77 9.91
C GLN A 162 -5.64 8.60 8.58
N LEU A 163 -4.92 9.64 8.19
CA LEU A 163 -4.03 9.67 7.04
C LEU A 163 -2.63 10.12 7.46
N GLU A 164 -1.63 9.31 7.14
CA GLU A 164 -0.22 9.69 7.19
C GLU A 164 0.36 9.65 5.78
N PHE A 165 0.92 10.76 5.34
CA PHE A 165 1.57 10.90 4.03
C PHE A 165 3.01 11.38 4.20
N SER A 166 3.94 10.74 3.51
CA SER A 166 5.34 11.20 3.41
C SER A 166 5.80 11.24 1.95
N GLY A 167 6.28 12.39 1.49
CA GLY A 167 6.66 12.59 0.09
C GLY A 167 6.63 14.07 -0.34
N TYR A 168 6.48 14.32 -1.64
CA TYR A 168 6.43 15.68 -2.18
C TYR A 168 5.07 16.36 -1.95
N SER A 169 5.08 17.69 -1.73
CA SER A 169 3.87 18.48 -1.49
C SER A 169 2.87 18.42 -2.65
N PHE A 170 3.35 18.29 -3.90
CA PHE A 170 2.47 18.15 -5.07
C PHE A 170 1.63 16.86 -5.02
N ASP A 171 2.21 15.74 -4.56
CA ASP A 171 1.47 14.47 -4.45
C ASP A 171 0.46 14.51 -3.29
N ALA A 172 0.78 15.25 -2.22
CA ALA A 172 -0.13 15.45 -1.10
C ALA A 172 -1.40 16.22 -1.49
N LEU A 173 -1.34 17.10 -2.51
CA LEU A 173 -2.50 17.83 -3.02
C LEU A 173 -3.65 16.91 -3.42
N CYS A 174 -3.34 15.72 -3.91
CA CYS A 174 -4.37 14.80 -4.38
C CYS A 174 -5.26 14.30 -3.23
N PHE A 175 -4.76 14.24 -2.00
CA PHE A 175 -5.56 13.84 -0.83
C PHE A 175 -6.46 14.99 -0.37
N VAL A 176 -5.91 16.21 -0.25
CA VAL A 176 -6.64 17.37 0.29
C VAL A 176 -7.66 17.99 -0.66
N LYS A 177 -7.58 17.70 -1.96
CA LYS A 177 -8.61 18.10 -2.94
C LYS A 177 -9.95 17.40 -2.70
N HIS A 178 -9.95 16.28 -1.98
CA HIS A 178 -11.16 15.54 -1.65
C HIS A 178 -11.74 16.04 -0.33
N LYS A 179 -13.08 16.19 -0.25
CA LYS A 179 -13.73 16.66 0.97
C LYS A 179 -13.59 15.61 2.08
N HIS A 180 -12.86 15.96 3.13
CA HIS A 180 -12.65 15.11 4.30
C HIS A 180 -13.75 15.32 5.35
N THR A 181 -14.78 14.48 5.35
CA THR A 181 -15.87 14.60 6.35
C THR A 181 -15.62 13.80 7.63
N ARG A 182 -14.76 12.78 7.58
CA ARG A 182 -14.50 11.85 8.69
C ARG A 182 -13.05 11.85 9.19
N LEU A 183 -12.13 12.45 8.43
CA LEU A 183 -10.70 12.46 8.77
C LEU A 183 -10.46 13.26 10.06
N LYS A 184 -9.99 12.59 11.11
CA LYS A 184 -9.71 13.19 12.42
C LYS A 184 -8.24 13.51 12.62
N LYS A 185 -7.36 12.75 11.97
CA LYS A 185 -5.91 12.91 12.08
C LYS A 185 -5.26 12.91 10.70
N LEU A 186 -4.46 13.93 10.46
CA LEU A 186 -3.62 14.07 9.28
C LEU A 186 -2.17 14.29 9.73
N THR A 187 -1.26 13.52 9.16
CA THR A 187 0.18 13.70 9.36
C THR A 187 0.84 13.81 7.99
N LEU A 188 1.55 14.90 7.77
CA LEU A 188 2.24 15.21 6.53
C LEU A 188 3.73 15.35 6.82
N ASN A 189 4.56 14.56 6.15
CA ASN A 189 6.01 14.68 6.20
C ASN A 189 6.49 15.02 4.80
N PHE A 190 6.85 16.28 4.57
CA PHE A 190 7.27 16.72 3.25
C PHE A 190 8.76 16.51 3.06
N GLU A 191 9.12 16.00 1.89
CA GLU A 191 10.50 16.03 1.41
C GLU A 191 10.69 17.28 0.55
N ARG A 192 11.80 17.99 0.73
CA ARG A 192 12.26 18.94 -0.27
C ARG A 192 12.76 18.16 -1.49
N GLY A 193 12.09 18.32 -2.63
CA GLY A 193 12.56 17.77 -3.90
C GLY A 193 13.93 18.32 -4.28
N LEU A 194 14.68 17.56 -5.09
CA LEU A 194 16.01 17.96 -5.60
C LEU A 194 15.96 19.18 -6.56
N GLU A 195 14.79 19.49 -7.11
CA GLU A 195 14.56 20.64 -7.98
C GLU A 195 13.74 21.68 -7.20
N HIS A 196 14.44 22.65 -6.62
CA HIS A 196 13.90 23.69 -5.76
C HIS A 196 13.07 24.71 -6.55
N ASP A 197 11.75 24.55 -6.52
CA ASP A 197 10.81 25.64 -6.74
C ASP A 197 10.08 25.92 -5.42
N ASP A 198 10.72 26.74 -4.58
CA ASP A 198 10.19 27.14 -3.28
C ASP A 198 8.81 27.79 -3.42
N ALA A 199 8.57 28.52 -4.52
CA ALA A 199 7.27 29.12 -4.78
C ALA A 199 6.18 28.05 -4.99
N LYS A 200 6.46 26.97 -5.73
CA LYS A 200 5.53 25.83 -5.86
C LYS A 200 5.33 25.12 -4.53
N PHE A 201 6.38 24.90 -3.76
CA PHE A 201 6.27 24.27 -2.45
C PHE A 201 5.35 25.08 -1.52
N VAL A 202 5.58 26.39 -1.43
CA VAL A 202 4.77 27.32 -0.64
C VAL A 202 3.32 27.34 -1.12
N THR A 203 3.11 27.42 -2.45
CA THR A 203 1.76 27.41 -3.05
C THR A 203 0.99 26.14 -2.69
N ASN A 204 1.63 24.97 -2.86
CA ASN A 204 1.01 23.68 -2.53
C ASN A 204 0.70 23.58 -1.03
N SER A 205 1.63 24.00 -0.19
CA SER A 205 1.48 23.97 1.27
C SER A 205 0.31 24.85 1.72
N ASN A 206 0.21 26.08 1.21
CA ASN A 206 -0.91 26.99 1.50
C ASN A 206 -2.27 26.39 1.09
N PHE A 207 -2.31 25.73 -0.08
CA PHE A 207 -3.52 25.02 -0.51
C PHE A 207 -3.87 23.86 0.43
N ILE A 208 -2.88 23.08 0.86
CA ILE A 208 -3.07 21.97 1.80
C ILE A 208 -3.65 22.49 3.11
N PHE A 209 -3.01 23.49 3.73
CA PHE A 209 -3.43 23.99 5.03
C PHE A 209 -4.81 24.65 5.02
N SER A 210 -5.16 25.36 3.93
CA SER A 210 -6.51 25.94 3.79
C SER A 210 -7.61 24.87 3.71
N ASN A 211 -7.31 23.69 3.17
CA ASN A 211 -8.25 22.57 3.00
C ASN A 211 -8.26 21.57 4.17
N THR A 212 -7.35 21.70 5.13
CA THR A 212 -7.28 20.80 6.31
C THR A 212 -7.81 21.43 7.59
N SER A 213 -8.34 22.65 7.53
CA SER A 213 -8.80 23.44 8.70
C SER A 213 -9.87 22.76 9.57
N LYS A 214 -10.61 21.79 9.03
CA LYS A 214 -11.66 21.04 9.75
C LYS A 214 -11.17 19.73 10.37
N ILE A 215 -9.89 19.38 10.20
CA ILE A 215 -9.29 18.15 10.75
C ILE A 215 -8.80 18.45 12.16
N ALA A 216 -9.22 17.64 13.14
CA ALA A 216 -8.95 17.90 14.55
C ALA A 216 -7.45 17.89 14.90
N ASN A 217 -6.67 17.00 14.29
CA ASN A 217 -5.22 16.90 14.53
C ASN A 217 -4.46 16.92 13.21
N VAL A 218 -3.76 18.02 12.94
CA VAL A 218 -2.86 18.14 11.78
C VAL A 218 -1.43 18.28 12.30
N ASN A 219 -0.57 17.33 11.94
CA ASN A 219 0.86 17.42 12.16
C ASN A 219 1.57 17.57 10.81
N CYS A 220 2.47 18.53 10.69
CA CYS A 220 3.25 18.77 9.49
C CYS A 220 4.73 18.90 9.83
N ASN A 221 5.54 18.03 9.24
CA ASN A 221 7.00 18.08 9.30
C ASN A 221 7.52 18.43 7.91
N ILE A 222 8.48 19.36 7.83
CA ILE A 222 9.10 19.86 6.60
C ILE A 222 10.59 19.52 6.63
#